data_AF-A0A5V5YG08-F1
#
_entry.id   AF-A0A5V5YG08-F1
#
_cell.length_a   1.000
_cell.length_b   1.000
_cell.length_c   1.000
_cell.angle_alpha   90.00
_cell.angle_beta   90.00
_cell.angle_gamma   90.00
#
_symmetry.space_group_name_H-M   'P 1'
#
loop_
_entity.id
_entity.type
_entity.pdbx_description
1 polymer ?
#
loop_
_entity_poly.entity_id
_entity_poly.type
_entity_poly.pdbx_seq_one_letter_code
_entity_poly.pdbx_strand_id
1 'polypeptide(L)' 'MKRNVLLLPLLIFLLIAAALLWQLTRNAQGDDPTNLESALTGKPVPAFRLESLETPGQYY' A
#
# COMPACT_ATOMS: atom_id res chain seq x y z
N MET A 1 32.10 -23.89 21.63
CA MET A 1 30.98 -22.90 21.68
C MET A 1 29.71 -23.63 22.05
N LYS A 2 28.85 -23.08 22.93
CA LYS A 2 27.58 -23.75 23.30
C LYS A 2 26.62 -23.73 22.10
N ARG A 3 26.13 -24.90 21.68
CA ARG A 3 25.27 -25.10 20.49
C ARG A 3 24.06 -24.17 20.45
N ASN A 4 23.52 -23.78 21.61
CA ASN A 4 22.38 -22.87 21.73
C ASN A 4 22.68 -21.44 21.26
N VAL A 5 23.94 -21.00 21.29
CA VAL A 5 24.36 -19.68 20.81
C VAL A 5 24.27 -19.60 19.28
N LEU A 6 24.43 -20.72 18.58
CA LEU A 6 24.31 -20.80 17.12
C LEU A 6 22.86 -20.62 16.63
N LEU A 7 21.86 -20.82 17.50
CA LEU A 7 20.44 -20.65 17.18
C LEU A 7 19.94 -19.22 17.40
N LEU A 8 20.73 -18.36 18.01
CA LEU A 8 20.35 -16.97 18.29
C LEU A 8 19.95 -16.20 17.00
N PRO A 9 20.69 -16.29 15.88
CA PRO A 9 20.31 -15.59 14.64
C PRO A 9 18.96 -16.08 14.10
N LEU A 10 18.70 -17.40 14.18
CA LEU A 10 17.44 -17.98 13.74
C LEU A 10 16.27 -17.49 14.61
N LEU A 11 16.45 -17.42 15.93
CA LEU A 11 15.42 -16.94 16.84
C LEU A 11 15.07 -15.46 16.56
N ILE A 12 16.07 -14.62 16.35
CA ILE A 12 15.86 -13.21 15.97
C ILE A 12 15.10 -13.12 14.64
N PHE A 13 15.50 -13.90 13.64
CA PHE A 13 14.80 -13.96 12.35
C PHE A 13 13.33 -14.35 12.52
N LEU A 14 13.03 -15.39 13.30
CA LEU A 14 11.66 -15.85 13.52
C LEU A 14 10.80 -14.79 14.24
N LEU A 15 11.36 -14.04 15.18
CA LEU A 15 10.66 -12.94 15.83
C LEU A 15 10.32 -11.82 14.83
N ILE A 16 11.27 -11.43 13.98
CA ILE A 16 11.04 -10.43 12.93
C ILE A 16 9.98 -10.92 11.94
N ALA A 17 10.09 -12.16 11.46
CA ALA A 17 9.14 -12.75 10.52
C ALA A 17 7.72 -12.78 11.10
N ALA A 18 7.56 -13.17 12.37
CA ALA A 18 6.27 -13.15 13.04
C ALA A 18 5.69 -11.73 13.15
N ALA A 19 6.49 -10.74 13.49
CA ALA A 19 6.06 -9.34 13.55
C ALA A 19 5.62 -8.81 12.18
N LEU A 20 6.37 -9.12 11.11
CA LEU A 20 6.02 -8.72 9.74
C LEU A 20 4.75 -9.42 9.23
N LEU A 21 4.56 -10.71 9.53
CA LEU A 21 3.33 -11.43 9.19
C LEU A 21 2.11 -10.86 9.95
N TRP A 22 2.29 -10.50 11.23
CA TRP A 22 1.25 -9.81 11.99
C TRP A 22 0.91 -8.46 11.36
N GLN A 23 1.91 -7.66 11.00
CA GLN A 23 1.70 -6.38 10.35
C GLN A 23 1.00 -6.53 8.98
N LEU A 24 1.41 -7.53 8.19
CA LEU A 24 0.80 -7.82 6.90
C LEU A 24 -0.69 -8.15 7.03
N THR A 25 -1.06 -9.03 7.97
CA THR A 25 -2.47 -9.40 8.17
C THR A 25 -3.31 -8.21 8.66
N ARG A 26 -2.74 -7.32 9.47
CA ARG A 26 -3.40 -6.09 9.93
C ARG A 26 -3.56 -5.04 8.84
N ASN A 27 -2.58 -4.93 7.94
CA ASN A 27 -2.56 -3.96 6.85
C ASN A 27 -3.17 -4.51 5.54
N ALA A 28 -3.65 -5.76 5.54
CA ALA A 28 -4.17 -6.42 4.34
C ALA A 28 -5.40 -5.76 3.74
N GLN A 29 -6.16 -5.00 4.53
CA GLN A 29 -7.35 -4.28 4.08
C GLN A 29 -6.99 -2.95 3.37
N GLY A 30 -5.72 -2.55 3.42
CA GLY A 30 -5.28 -1.23 2.97
C GLY A 30 -5.74 -0.12 3.90
N ASP A 31 -5.06 1.02 3.82
CA ASP A 31 -5.55 2.27 4.42
C ASP A 31 -6.51 2.95 3.45
N ASP A 32 -7.41 3.78 3.97
CA ASP A 32 -8.29 4.60 3.14
C ASP A 32 -7.44 5.56 2.29
N PRO A 33 -7.51 5.50 0.94
CA PRO A 33 -6.71 6.36 0.07
C PRO A 33 -7.07 7.84 0.22
N THR A 34 -8.24 8.17 0.78
CA THR A 34 -8.63 9.56 1.07
C THR A 34 -7.85 10.18 2.24
N ASN A 35 -7.16 9.37 3.05
CA ASN A 35 -6.26 9.87 4.09
C ASN A 35 -4.98 10.50 3.53
N LEU A 36 -4.65 10.25 2.26
CA LEU A 36 -3.50 10.84 1.60
C LEU A 36 -3.86 12.22 1.07
N GLU A 37 -3.02 13.21 1.38
CA GLU A 37 -3.17 14.55 0.83
C GLU A 37 -3.01 14.51 -0.70
N SER A 38 -3.99 15.07 -1.42
CA SER A 38 -3.93 15.12 -2.88
C SER A 38 -2.89 16.14 -3.33
N ALA A 39 -1.96 15.71 -4.20
CA ALA A 39 -1.04 16.61 -4.88
C ALA A 39 -1.73 17.60 -5.83
N LEU A 40 -3.03 17.42 -6.08
CA LEU A 40 -3.87 18.31 -6.89
C LEU A 40 -4.73 19.28 -6.06
N THR A 41 -4.60 19.26 -4.72
CA THR A 41 -5.29 20.21 -3.85
C THR A 41 -4.95 21.65 -4.25
N GLY A 42 -5.97 22.45 -4.56
CA GLY A 42 -5.82 23.84 -5.00
C GLY A 42 -5.33 24.04 -6.44
N LYS A 43 -5.12 22.97 -7.22
CA LYS A 43 -4.75 23.04 -8.64
C LYS A 43 -5.99 22.93 -9.53
N PRO A 44 -5.98 23.54 -10.74
CA PRO A 44 -7.08 23.35 -11.69
C PRO A 44 -7.15 21.89 -12.14
N VAL A 45 -8.35 21.45 -12.52
CA VAL A 45 -8.57 20.13 -13.13
C VAL A 45 -7.74 20.01 -14.41
N PRO A 46 -6.97 18.92 -14.60
CA PRO A 46 -6.18 18.73 -15.83
C PRO A 46 -7.06 18.67 -17.07
N ALA A 47 -6.56 19.16 -18.20
CA ALA A 47 -7.24 18.99 -19.48
C ALA A 47 -7.28 17.49 -19.86
N PHE A 48 -8.47 16.97 -20.13
CA PHE A 48 -8.67 15.62 -20.64
C PHE A 48 -9.62 15.67 -21.83
N ARG A 49 -9.62 14.59 -22.63
CA ARG A 49 -10.63 14.35 -23.66
C ARG A 49 -11.21 12.97 -23.40
N LEU A 50 -12.44 12.91 -22.92
CA LEU A 50 -13.10 11.64 -22.58
C LEU A 50 -14.34 11.45 -23.43
N GLU A 51 -14.53 10.24 -23.94
CA GLU A 51 -15.76 9.88 -24.64
C GLU A 51 -16.91 9.74 -23.64
N SER A 52 -18.10 10.17 -24.05
CA SER A 52 -19.32 10.03 -23.25
C SER A 52 -19.68 8.56 -23.06
N LEU A 53 -19.99 8.18 -21.82
CA LEU A 53 -20.44 6.84 -21.49
C LEU A 53 -21.83 6.52 -22.09
N GLU A 54 -22.67 7.53 -22.22
CA GLU A 54 -24.07 7.38 -22.64
C GLU A 54 -24.23 7.57 -24.15
N THR A 55 -23.36 8.35 -24.78
CA THR A 55 -23.45 8.70 -26.20
C THR A 55 -22.11 8.47 -26.90
N PRO A 56 -21.92 7.31 -27.55
CA PRO A 56 -20.72 7.04 -28.34
C PRO A 56 -20.44 8.15 -29.36
N GLY A 57 -19.19 8.59 -29.46
CA GLY A 57 -18.73 9.66 -30.35
C GLY A 57 -18.85 11.10 -29.82
N GLN A 58 -19.49 11.33 -28.66
CA GLN A 58 -19.44 12.62 -27.94
C GLN A 58 -18.18 12.69 -27.05
N TYR A 59 -17.50 13.83 -27.00
CA TYR A 59 -16.28 14.03 -26.20
C TYR A 59 -16.39 15.27 -25.29
N TYR A 60 -15.87 15.16 -24.06
CA TYR A 60 -15.74 16.23 -23.06
C TYR A 60 -14.28 16.54 -22.75
#